data_AF-A0A428J1D0-F1
#
_entry.id   AF-A0A428J1D0-F1
#
_cell.length_a   1.000
_cell.length_b   1.000
_cell.length_c   1.000
_cell.angle_alpha   90.00
_cell.angle_beta   90.00
_cell.angle_gamma   90.00
#
_symmetry.space_group_name_H-M   'P 1'
#
loop_
_entity.id
_entity.type
_entity.pdbx_description
1 polymer ?
#
loop_
_entity_poly.entity_id
_entity_poly.type
_entity_poly.pdbx_seq_one_letter_code
_entity_poly.pdbx_strand_id
1 'polypeptide(L)'
;MKKFMLLITSMILVAAIAACGTENNTPNTTGTNPDSSDAEPKEQAVEDLFTSSIQINQDGGSIGVIYEFKNISTEPQALSYPNALRADYILLNEAGEKVAQHSEQVMVTMAVENQTLQPNESILTDFMLEQIPNGSYTIEVFSTSYEYNAKIVQSLEVTDSIYEIGTGIYNGQADPHTIEIQVDDSPQAFQLSDAAKEQLSEIEEADEIKFLYTKSDIEQMTIEKFYFDN
;
A
#
# COMPACT_ATOMS: atom_id res chain seq x y z
N MET A 1 28.49 20.71 -38.04
CA MET A 1 29.91 20.34 -38.27
C MET A 1 30.81 21.41 -37.66
N LYS A 2 32.04 21.06 -37.20
CA LYS A 2 33.11 21.96 -36.71
C LYS A 2 32.78 22.72 -35.39
N LYS A 3 33.64 22.76 -34.35
CA LYS A 3 34.97 22.14 -34.12
C LYS A 3 35.12 21.68 -32.66
N PHE A 4 36.07 20.76 -32.45
CA PHE A 4 36.58 20.26 -31.16
C PHE A 4 37.97 20.87 -30.91
N MET A 5 38.24 21.49 -29.74
CA MET A 5 39.58 21.85 -29.20
C MET A 5 39.37 22.44 -27.79
N LEU A 6 39.74 21.86 -26.63
CA LEU A 6 41.01 21.36 -26.04
C LEU A 6 41.58 22.32 -24.95
N LEU A 7 42.09 21.72 -23.87
CA LEU A 7 43.09 22.20 -22.89
C LEU A 7 42.69 23.07 -21.67
N ILE A 8 42.52 22.38 -20.54
CA ILE A 8 43.34 22.43 -19.31
C ILE A 8 43.78 23.81 -18.75
N THR A 9 43.40 24.09 -17.49
CA THR A 9 44.36 24.47 -16.43
C THR A 9 43.90 24.06 -15.02
N SER A 10 44.87 23.68 -14.20
CA SER A 10 44.72 23.31 -12.78
C SER A 10 44.72 24.55 -11.88
N MET A 11 43.97 24.52 -10.78
CA MET A 11 44.44 25.14 -9.54
C MET A 11 43.93 24.39 -8.30
N ILE A 12 44.83 23.62 -7.69
CA ILE A 12 44.69 23.08 -6.33
C ILE A 12 44.81 24.26 -5.35
N LEU A 13 43.88 24.40 -4.41
CA LEU A 13 44.04 25.28 -3.25
C LEU A 13 43.96 24.47 -1.96
N VAL A 14 45.12 24.28 -1.33
CA VAL A 14 45.23 23.73 0.03
C VAL A 14 44.94 24.84 1.02
N ALA A 15 43.94 24.66 1.89
CA ALA A 15 43.75 25.47 3.09
C ALA A 15 44.32 24.72 4.30
N ALA A 16 45.07 25.43 5.16
CA ALA A 16 45.95 24.83 6.15
C ALA A 16 45.26 24.41 7.46
N ILE A 17 45.86 23.42 8.13
CA ILE A 17 45.50 22.97 9.48
C ILE A 17 46.48 23.56 10.50
N ALA A 18 46.00 24.20 11.56
CA ALA A 18 46.73 24.51 12.80
C ALA A 18 45.68 24.75 13.91
N ALA A 19 45.67 23.94 14.98
CA ALA A 19 46.24 24.23 16.32
C ALA A 19 45.50 25.36 17.08
N CYS A 20 45.19 25.30 18.39
CA CYS A 20 45.50 24.42 19.53
C CYS A 20 44.18 24.20 20.33
N GLY A 21 44.00 23.25 21.25
CA GLY A 21 44.95 22.56 22.12
C GLY A 21 44.86 23.10 23.55
N THR A 22 44.34 22.31 24.49
CA THR A 22 44.69 22.31 25.93
C THR A 22 44.18 21.01 26.55
N GLU A 23 45.08 20.27 27.19
CA GLU A 23 44.86 18.98 27.86
C GLU A 23 45.24 19.16 29.34
N ASN A 24 44.52 18.53 30.28
CA ASN A 24 44.95 18.44 31.68
C ASN A 24 44.28 17.26 32.42
N ASN A 25 45.06 16.62 33.29
CA ASN A 25 44.78 15.36 34.00
C ASN A 25 45.39 15.48 35.42
N THR A 26 44.97 14.83 36.52
CA THR A 26 43.98 13.77 36.85
C THR A 26 43.81 13.79 38.41
N PRO A 27 43.23 12.80 39.16
CA PRO A 27 42.19 11.78 38.92
C PRO A 27 41.11 11.66 40.06
N ASN A 28 40.15 10.74 39.85
CA ASN A 28 39.65 9.71 40.82
C ASN A 28 38.26 9.82 41.49
N THR A 29 37.42 8.78 41.27
CA THR A 29 36.27 8.26 42.07
C THR A 29 35.16 9.25 42.49
N THR A 30 33.89 9.04 42.12
CA THR A 30 33.01 7.93 42.57
C THR A 30 31.78 7.86 41.65
N GLY A 31 31.22 6.67 41.40
CA GLY A 31 30.22 6.48 40.35
C GLY A 31 28.78 6.82 40.73
N THR A 32 27.98 7.16 39.70
CA THR A 32 26.52 6.99 39.63
C THR A 32 26.17 6.71 38.16
N ASN A 33 25.28 5.75 37.88
CA ASN A 33 24.73 5.55 36.53
C ASN A 33 23.90 6.78 36.10
N PRO A 34 23.92 7.09 34.80
CA PRO A 34 22.69 7.22 34.03
C PRO A 34 22.70 6.10 32.97
N ASP A 35 21.84 5.10 33.10
CA ASP A 35 20.43 5.19 32.69
C ASP A 35 20.33 5.20 31.17
N SER A 36 20.00 4.02 30.62
CA SER A 36 19.83 3.80 29.20
C SER A 36 18.54 4.48 28.75
N SER A 37 18.65 5.70 28.26
CA SER A 37 17.56 6.31 27.51
C SER A 37 17.40 5.57 26.18
N ASP A 38 16.58 4.52 26.17
CA ASP A 38 15.88 4.10 24.96
C ASP A 38 15.14 5.34 24.43
N ALA A 39 15.71 5.96 23.40
CA ALA A 39 15.11 7.09 22.75
C ALA A 39 13.96 6.56 21.89
N GLU A 40 12.76 6.53 22.47
CA GLU A 40 11.52 6.45 21.68
C GLU A 40 11.61 7.44 20.50
N PRO A 41 11.20 7.04 19.28
CA PRO A 41 11.10 7.97 18.18
C PRO A 41 10.21 9.14 18.60
N LYS A 42 10.75 10.36 18.56
CA LYS A 42 9.98 11.54 18.91
C LYS A 42 8.87 11.70 17.88
N GLU A 43 7.64 11.45 18.32
CA GLU A 43 6.40 11.79 17.64
C GLU A 43 6.24 13.33 17.58
N GLN A 44 7.14 13.97 16.84
CA GLN A 44 7.16 15.40 16.63
C GLN A 44 6.21 15.69 15.46
N ALA A 45 5.08 16.35 15.78
CA ALA A 45 3.85 16.39 14.99
C ALA A 45 4.03 16.36 13.46
N VAL A 46 3.72 15.21 12.86
CA VAL A 46 3.79 14.96 11.40
C VAL A 46 2.94 15.98 10.62
N GLU A 47 1.83 16.43 11.21
CA GLU A 47 0.88 17.41 10.65
C GLU A 47 1.48 18.81 10.41
N ASP A 48 2.56 19.21 11.11
CA ASP A 48 3.17 20.54 10.92
C ASP A 48 4.13 20.59 9.72
N LEU A 49 4.60 19.44 9.24
CA LEU A 49 5.60 19.34 8.16
C LEU A 49 5.00 18.83 6.85
N PHE A 50 3.99 17.98 6.92
CA PHE A 50 3.35 17.38 5.75
C PHE A 50 1.83 17.45 5.80
N THR A 51 1.21 17.48 4.63
CA THR A 51 -0.21 17.19 4.48
C THR A 51 -0.40 15.98 3.56
N SER A 52 -1.51 15.27 3.77
CA SER A 52 -1.93 14.14 2.93
C SER A 52 -3.35 14.38 2.44
N SER A 53 -3.63 14.05 1.18
CA SER A 53 -4.98 14.03 0.64
C SER A 53 -5.19 12.85 -0.29
N ILE A 54 -6.44 12.45 -0.50
CA ILE A 54 -6.82 11.50 -1.56
C ILE A 54 -7.94 12.07 -2.42
N GLN A 55 -7.91 11.69 -3.70
CA GLN A 55 -9.01 11.90 -4.65
C GLN A 55 -9.47 10.52 -5.12
N ILE A 56 -10.77 10.25 -5.02
CA ILE A 56 -11.36 8.96 -5.41
C ILE A 56 -12.27 9.19 -6.62
N ASN A 57 -12.06 8.39 -7.66
CA ASN A 57 -12.87 8.35 -8.88
C ASN A 57 -13.41 6.93 -9.07
N GLN A 58 -14.70 6.80 -9.37
CA GLN A 58 -15.33 5.49 -9.63
C GLN A 58 -15.87 5.48 -11.06
N ASP A 59 -15.53 4.45 -11.83
CA ASP A 59 -15.99 4.25 -13.20
C ASP A 59 -16.12 2.75 -13.52
N GLY A 60 -17.33 2.30 -13.86
CA GLY A 60 -17.58 0.95 -14.38
C GLY A 60 -17.07 -0.22 -13.51
N GLY A 61 -17.09 -0.10 -12.19
CA GLY A 61 -16.56 -1.10 -11.26
C GLY A 61 -15.05 -1.04 -10.99
N SER A 62 -14.33 -0.08 -11.59
CA SER A 62 -12.96 0.29 -11.20
C SER A 62 -12.97 1.50 -10.26
N ILE A 63 -12.19 1.46 -9.19
CA ILE A 63 -12.06 2.58 -8.24
C ILE A 63 -10.62 3.08 -8.27
N GLY A 64 -10.41 4.27 -8.83
CA GLY A 64 -9.12 4.94 -8.87
C GLY A 64 -8.92 5.88 -7.69
N VAL A 65 -7.83 5.69 -6.95
CA VAL A 65 -7.46 6.53 -5.79
C VAL A 65 -6.11 7.20 -6.07
N ILE A 66 -6.09 8.53 -6.08
CA ILE A 66 -4.87 9.33 -6.21
C ILE A 66 -4.52 9.87 -4.82
N TYR A 67 -3.41 9.43 -4.26
CA TYR A 67 -2.85 9.91 -2.99
C TYR A 67 -1.81 11.00 -3.25
N GLU A 68 -1.94 12.13 -2.55
CA GLU A 68 -0.95 13.20 -2.51
C GLU A 68 -0.31 13.27 -1.12
N PHE A 69 1.01 13.09 -1.04
CA PHE A 69 1.83 13.36 0.14
C PHE A 69 2.73 14.56 -0.11
N LYS A 70 2.55 15.65 0.65
CA LYS A 70 3.12 16.97 0.32
C LYS A 70 3.87 17.59 1.48
N ASN A 71 5.10 18.04 1.23
CA ASN A 71 5.87 18.84 2.17
C ASN A 71 5.27 20.27 2.24
N ILE A 72 4.70 20.65 3.37
CA ILE A 72 4.16 22.00 3.63
C ILE A 72 5.10 22.86 4.47
N SER A 73 6.21 22.30 4.96
CA SER A 73 7.23 23.02 5.70
C SER A 73 8.00 24.00 4.80
N THR A 74 8.73 24.94 5.42
CA THR A 74 9.58 25.90 4.71
C THR A 74 10.93 25.34 4.29
N GLU A 75 11.28 24.11 4.69
CA GLU A 75 12.59 23.50 4.49
C GLU A 75 12.49 22.20 3.66
N PRO A 76 13.54 21.80 2.93
CA PRO A 76 13.59 20.49 2.28
C PRO A 76 13.57 19.36 3.32
N GLN A 77 12.72 18.35 3.11
CA GLN A 77 12.60 17.19 4.00
C GLN A 77 13.22 15.95 3.35
N ALA A 78 14.02 15.21 4.11
CA ALA A 78 14.52 13.91 3.69
C ALA A 78 13.49 12.81 4.00
N LEU A 79 13.36 11.86 3.07
CA LEU A 79 12.43 10.74 3.12
C LEU A 79 13.18 9.48 2.72
N SER A 80 13.04 8.42 3.51
CA SER A 80 13.66 7.12 3.27
C SER A 80 12.59 6.04 3.21
N TYR A 81 12.54 5.30 2.11
CA TYR A 81 11.54 4.26 1.85
C TYR A 81 12.16 2.86 1.96
N PRO A 82 11.44 1.86 2.52
CA PRO A 82 11.96 0.49 2.68
C PRO A 82 12.19 -0.24 1.35
N ASN A 83 11.41 0.10 0.33
CA ASN A 83 11.38 -0.50 -0.99
C ASN A 83 10.76 0.49 -2.00
N ALA A 84 10.52 0.06 -3.23
CA ALA A 84 9.91 0.90 -4.27
C ALA A 84 8.44 1.30 -4.00
N LEU A 85 7.77 0.72 -2.99
CA LEU A 85 6.43 1.10 -2.57
C LEU A 85 6.52 2.34 -1.67
N ARG A 86 6.03 3.50 -2.15
CA ARG A 86 6.15 4.81 -1.45
C ARG A 86 4.91 5.19 -0.64
N ALA A 87 3.80 4.53 -0.93
CA ALA A 87 2.56 4.58 -0.19
C ALA A 87 1.84 3.23 -0.36
N ASP A 88 1.05 2.85 0.63
CA ASP A 88 0.21 1.64 0.65
C ASP A 88 -1.23 2.06 1.00
N TYR A 89 -2.20 1.21 0.67
CA TYR A 89 -3.58 1.37 1.12
C TYR A 89 -4.05 0.11 1.83
N ILE A 90 -4.96 0.27 2.79
CA ILE A 90 -5.71 -0.80 3.42
C ILE A 90 -7.19 -0.47 3.23
N LEU A 91 -7.96 -1.39 2.64
CA LEU A 91 -9.41 -1.27 2.51
C LEU A 91 -10.09 -2.16 3.55
N LEU A 92 -10.94 -1.55 4.37
CA LEU A 92 -11.73 -2.20 5.41
C LEU A 92 -13.21 -2.20 5.02
N ASN A 93 -13.93 -3.29 5.28
CA ASN A 93 -15.39 -3.33 5.15
C ASN A 93 -16.09 -2.63 6.34
N GLU A 94 -17.43 -2.58 6.34
CA GLU A 94 -18.23 -2.00 7.43
C GLU A 94 -17.96 -2.66 8.81
N ALA A 95 -17.59 -3.94 8.85
CA ALA A 95 -17.20 -4.64 10.08
C ALA A 95 -15.78 -4.30 10.58
N GLY A 96 -15.01 -3.54 9.80
CA GLY A 96 -13.61 -3.19 10.09
C GLY A 96 -12.60 -4.28 9.67
N GLU A 97 -13.03 -5.27 8.91
CA GLU A 97 -12.19 -6.38 8.43
C GLU A 97 -11.45 -5.97 7.15
N LYS A 98 -10.17 -6.36 7.04
CA LYS A 98 -9.35 -6.07 5.86
C LYS A 98 -9.79 -6.91 4.66
N VAL A 99 -10.24 -6.25 3.59
CA VAL A 99 -10.65 -6.89 2.33
C VAL A 99 -9.65 -6.74 1.19
N ALA A 100 -8.75 -5.73 1.25
CA ALA A 100 -7.65 -5.55 0.31
C ALA A 100 -6.51 -4.72 0.93
N GLN A 101 -5.28 -4.94 0.46
CA GLN A 101 -4.11 -4.12 0.74
C GLN A 101 -3.17 -4.12 -0.46
N HIS A 102 -2.60 -2.97 -0.84
CA HIS A 102 -1.81 -2.88 -2.07
C HIS A 102 -0.53 -3.71 -1.99
N SER A 103 0.19 -3.64 -0.87
CA SER A 103 1.43 -4.40 -0.66
C SER A 103 1.28 -5.93 -0.69
N GLU A 104 0.05 -6.46 -0.60
CA GLU A 104 -0.25 -7.89 -0.78
C GLU A 104 -0.54 -8.25 -2.25
N GLN A 105 -0.81 -7.26 -3.10
CA GLN A 105 -1.18 -7.41 -4.51
C GLN A 105 -0.01 -7.20 -5.48
N VAL A 106 1.09 -6.56 -5.05
CA VAL A 106 2.23 -6.22 -5.92
C VAL A 106 3.57 -6.78 -5.45
N MET A 107 4.35 -7.30 -6.40
CA MET A 107 5.76 -7.63 -6.16
C MET A 107 6.63 -6.37 -6.26
N VAL A 108 7.25 -5.96 -5.15
CA VAL A 108 8.04 -4.73 -5.06
C VAL A 108 9.54 -5.01 -4.94
N THR A 109 10.36 -4.15 -5.53
CA THR A 109 11.83 -4.29 -5.44
C THR A 109 12.31 -3.87 -4.04
N MET A 110 12.91 -4.80 -3.31
CA MET A 110 13.47 -4.57 -1.98
C MET A 110 14.81 -3.83 -2.06
N ALA A 111 14.75 -2.50 -2.20
CA ALA A 111 15.88 -1.60 -2.14
C ALA A 111 15.48 -0.30 -1.44
N VAL A 112 16.26 0.14 -0.45
CA VAL A 112 15.99 1.40 0.26
C VAL A 112 16.18 2.57 -0.70
N GLU A 113 15.13 3.37 -0.89
CA GLU A 113 15.16 4.58 -1.72
C GLU A 113 15.17 5.82 -0.84
N ASN A 114 16.06 6.77 -1.13
CA ASN A 114 16.12 8.06 -0.44
C ASN A 114 15.68 9.18 -1.39
N GLN A 115 14.77 10.03 -0.95
CA GLN A 115 14.31 11.22 -1.67
C GLN A 115 14.41 12.47 -0.78
N THR A 116 14.56 13.65 -1.38
CA THR A 116 14.42 14.93 -0.68
C THR A 116 13.27 15.69 -1.31
N LEU A 117 12.23 15.99 -0.53
CA LEU A 117 11.04 16.71 -0.96
C LEU A 117 11.21 18.19 -0.65
N GLN A 118 11.20 19.05 -1.67
CA GLN A 118 11.31 20.49 -1.53
C GLN A 118 10.05 21.11 -0.90
N PRO A 119 10.12 22.33 -0.35
CA PRO A 119 8.94 23.04 0.14
C PRO A 119 7.84 23.14 -0.94
N ASN A 120 6.62 22.72 -0.60
CA ASN A 120 5.45 22.61 -1.48
C ASN A 120 5.53 21.55 -2.59
N GLU A 121 6.55 20.70 -2.62
CA GLU A 121 6.61 19.54 -3.52
C GLU A 121 5.76 18.39 -2.98
N SER A 122 5.13 17.64 -3.90
CA SER A 122 4.26 16.51 -3.60
C SER A 122 4.75 15.23 -4.28
N ILE A 123 4.60 14.10 -3.59
CA ILE A 123 4.60 12.77 -4.19
C ILE A 123 3.14 12.42 -4.49
N LEU A 124 2.87 12.01 -5.72
CA LEU A 124 1.59 11.42 -6.11
C LEU A 124 1.74 9.89 -6.22
N THR A 125 0.71 9.15 -5.83
CA THR A 125 0.65 7.69 -6.00
C THR A 125 -0.77 7.30 -6.39
N ASP A 126 -0.88 6.56 -7.50
CA ASP A 126 -2.15 6.11 -8.06
C ASP A 126 -2.38 4.64 -7.68
N PHE A 127 -3.54 4.34 -7.09
CA PHE A 127 -3.98 2.97 -6.82
C PHE A 127 -5.24 2.67 -7.61
N MET A 128 -5.29 1.50 -8.24
CA MET A 128 -6.53 0.92 -8.75
C MET A 128 -7.00 -0.14 -7.76
N LEU A 129 -8.21 0.03 -7.26
CA LEU A 129 -8.92 -0.95 -6.44
C LEU A 129 -9.84 -1.74 -7.37
N GLU A 130 -9.55 -3.04 -7.49
CA GLU A 130 -10.27 -4.01 -8.31
C GLU A 130 -10.98 -5.04 -7.41
N GLN A 131 -11.96 -5.76 -7.96
CA GLN A 131 -12.70 -6.83 -7.24
C GLN A 131 -13.38 -6.35 -5.95
N ILE A 132 -13.84 -5.09 -5.93
CA ILE A 132 -14.55 -4.49 -4.79
C ILE A 132 -16.06 -4.51 -5.09
N PRO A 133 -16.87 -5.35 -4.42
CA PRO A 133 -18.32 -5.35 -4.60
C PRO A 133 -18.97 -4.12 -3.97
N ASN A 134 -20.23 -3.85 -4.34
CA ASN A 134 -21.01 -2.73 -3.80
C ASN A 134 -21.10 -2.79 -2.26
N GLY A 135 -20.97 -1.63 -1.60
CA GLY A 135 -21.02 -1.54 -0.14
C GLY A 135 -20.29 -0.34 0.44
N SER A 136 -20.34 -0.23 1.77
CA SER A 136 -19.68 0.83 2.54
C SER A 136 -18.34 0.34 3.08
N TYR A 137 -17.29 1.13 2.85
CA TYR A 137 -15.91 0.80 3.21
C TYR A 137 -15.22 1.96 3.93
N THR A 138 -14.10 1.65 4.58
CA THR A 138 -13.12 2.64 5.01
C THR A 138 -11.81 2.37 4.27
N ILE A 139 -11.30 3.36 3.53
CA ILE A 139 -9.96 3.31 2.95
C ILE A 139 -8.99 4.07 3.85
N GLU A 140 -7.92 3.39 4.24
CA GLU A 140 -6.75 3.97 4.87
C GLU A 140 -5.64 4.06 3.82
N VAL A 141 -5.04 5.23 3.63
CA VAL A 141 -3.92 5.41 2.70
C VAL A 141 -2.79 6.12 3.43
N PHE A 142 -1.55 5.62 3.31
CA PHE A 142 -0.43 6.12 4.08
C PHE A 142 0.90 6.03 3.33
N SER A 143 1.79 7.01 3.57
CA SER A 143 3.17 6.88 3.11
C SER A 143 3.91 5.81 3.90
N THR A 144 4.76 5.06 3.21
CA THR A 144 5.62 3.99 3.76
C THR A 144 6.99 4.50 4.21
N SER A 145 7.21 5.83 4.24
CA SER A 145 8.50 6.41 4.67
C SER A 145 8.81 6.09 6.13
N TYR A 146 10.08 5.87 6.46
CA TYR A 146 10.50 5.59 7.83
C TYR A 146 10.30 6.79 8.78
N GLU A 147 10.41 8.00 8.25
CA GLU A 147 10.37 9.24 9.04
C GLU A 147 8.95 9.72 9.35
N TYR A 148 7.98 9.46 8.46
CA TYR A 148 6.63 10.01 8.56
C TYR A 148 5.54 8.99 8.22
N ASN A 149 4.68 8.69 9.20
CA ASN A 149 3.46 7.91 9.02
C ASN A 149 2.30 8.84 8.62
N ALA A 150 2.32 9.28 7.35
CA ALA A 150 1.37 10.24 6.82
C ALA A 150 0.07 9.56 6.36
N LYS A 151 -0.75 9.14 7.33
CA LYS A 151 -1.99 8.40 7.10
C LYS A 151 -3.21 9.32 6.95
N ILE A 152 -4.03 9.03 5.95
CA ILE A 152 -5.40 9.55 5.80
C ILE A 152 -6.40 8.38 5.85
N VAL A 153 -7.57 8.63 6.43
CA VAL A 153 -8.66 7.66 6.54
C VAL A 153 -9.94 8.31 6.01
N GLN A 154 -10.64 7.64 5.11
CA GLN A 154 -11.86 8.16 4.50
C GLN A 154 -12.90 7.06 4.28
N SER A 155 -14.18 7.39 4.47
CA SER A 155 -15.30 6.52 4.07
C SER A 155 -15.42 6.47 2.55
N LEU A 156 -15.63 5.28 2.01
CA LEU A 156 -15.77 4.99 0.58
C LEU A 156 -17.05 4.17 0.38
N GLU A 157 -18.07 4.80 -0.19
CA GLU A 157 -19.26 4.10 -0.69
C GLU A 157 -19.00 3.63 -2.12
N VAL A 158 -19.09 2.32 -2.36
CA VAL A 158 -18.94 1.72 -3.68
C VAL A 158 -20.31 1.40 -4.26
N THR A 159 -20.61 1.98 -5.43
CA THR A 159 -21.85 1.75 -6.17
C THR A 159 -21.54 1.36 -7.61
N ASP A 160 -22.50 0.72 -8.28
CA ASP A 160 -22.41 0.29 -9.68
C ASP A 160 -21.20 -0.62 -10.00
N SER A 161 -20.73 -1.36 -8.99
CA SER A 161 -19.73 -2.41 -9.16
C SER A 161 -20.30 -3.59 -9.93
N ILE A 162 -19.47 -4.13 -10.83
CA ILE A 162 -19.73 -5.37 -11.60
C ILE A 162 -19.51 -6.65 -10.78
N TYR A 163 -19.00 -6.51 -9.55
CA TYR A 163 -18.71 -7.61 -8.65
C TYR A 163 -19.84 -7.78 -7.63
N GLU A 164 -20.36 -9.01 -7.54
CA GLU A 164 -21.46 -9.41 -6.66
C GLU A 164 -20.97 -10.47 -5.64
N ILE A 165 -21.59 -10.49 -4.46
CA ILE A 165 -21.34 -11.50 -3.43
C ILE A 165 -22.43 -12.56 -3.50
N GLY A 166 -22.02 -13.81 -3.70
CA GLY A 166 -22.89 -14.99 -3.64
C GLY A 166 -22.62 -15.84 -2.40
N THR A 167 -23.64 -16.61 -2.02
CA THR A 167 -23.56 -17.68 -1.01
C THR A 167 -24.34 -18.88 -1.52
N GLY A 168 -23.86 -20.10 -1.27
CA GLY A 168 -24.56 -21.33 -1.64
C GLY A 168 -23.80 -22.59 -1.24
N ILE A 169 -24.36 -23.76 -1.57
CA ILE A 169 -23.71 -25.04 -1.28
C ILE A 169 -22.99 -25.55 -2.54
N TYR A 170 -21.73 -25.95 -2.43
CA TYR A 170 -20.95 -26.46 -3.56
C TYR A 170 -21.38 -27.90 -3.93
N ASN A 171 -21.81 -28.10 -5.19
CA ASN A 171 -22.30 -29.39 -5.69
C ASN A 171 -21.25 -30.21 -6.47
N GLY A 172 -20.05 -29.65 -6.73
CA GLY A 172 -18.98 -30.31 -7.49
C GLY A 172 -18.60 -29.62 -8.81
N GLN A 173 -17.62 -30.19 -9.51
CA GLN A 173 -17.17 -29.75 -10.84
C GLN A 173 -17.95 -30.46 -11.96
N ALA A 174 -18.49 -29.68 -12.91
CA ALA A 174 -19.02 -30.19 -14.17
C ALA A 174 -17.90 -30.44 -15.20
N ASP A 175 -16.87 -29.59 -15.19
CA ASP A 175 -15.64 -29.70 -15.97
C ASP A 175 -14.51 -28.91 -15.27
N PRO A 176 -13.24 -28.93 -15.74
CA PRO A 176 -12.10 -28.26 -15.08
C PRO A 176 -12.18 -26.74 -14.92
N HIS A 177 -13.20 -26.09 -15.49
CA HIS A 177 -13.43 -24.65 -15.43
C HIS A 177 -14.84 -24.29 -14.93
N THR A 178 -15.75 -25.25 -14.83
CA THR A 178 -17.15 -25.05 -14.44
C THR A 178 -17.50 -25.81 -13.16
N ILE A 179 -18.03 -25.10 -12.16
CA ILE A 179 -18.66 -25.71 -10.97
C ILE A 179 -20.16 -25.49 -10.94
N GLU A 180 -20.86 -26.34 -10.19
CA GLU A 180 -22.26 -26.13 -9.82
C GLU A 180 -22.35 -25.72 -8.34
N ILE A 181 -23.17 -24.70 -8.06
CA ILE A 181 -23.49 -24.23 -6.71
C ILE A 181 -25.01 -24.20 -6.56
N GLN A 182 -25.51 -24.73 -5.46
CA GLN A 182 -26.89 -24.67 -5.04
C GLN A 182 -27.16 -23.29 -4.41
N VAL A 183 -27.89 -22.42 -5.11
CA VAL A 183 -28.26 -21.05 -4.68
C VAL A 183 -29.78 -20.94 -4.67
N ASP A 184 -30.39 -20.55 -3.55
CA ASP A 184 -31.85 -20.44 -3.37
C ASP A 184 -32.62 -21.68 -3.87
N ASP A 185 -32.21 -22.87 -3.42
CA ASP A 185 -32.76 -24.18 -3.84
C ASP A 185 -32.72 -24.46 -5.36
N SER A 186 -31.98 -23.66 -6.14
CA SER A 186 -31.73 -23.89 -7.58
C SER A 186 -30.25 -24.12 -7.89
N PRO A 187 -29.87 -25.18 -8.63
CA PRO A 187 -28.49 -25.37 -9.07
C PRO A 187 -28.12 -24.33 -10.13
N GLN A 188 -26.98 -23.69 -9.97
CA GLN A 188 -26.44 -22.66 -10.85
C GLN A 188 -24.99 -23.00 -11.24
N ALA A 189 -24.66 -22.85 -12.51
CA ALA A 189 -23.32 -23.12 -13.03
C ALA A 189 -22.49 -21.84 -13.07
N PHE A 190 -21.26 -21.91 -12.55
CA PHE A 190 -20.29 -20.82 -12.52
C PHE A 190 -19.00 -21.24 -13.23
N GLN A 191 -18.46 -20.36 -14.08
CA GLN A 191 -17.07 -20.48 -14.50
C GLN A 191 -16.14 -20.07 -13.35
N LEU A 192 -14.90 -20.55 -13.36
CA LEU A 192 -13.87 -20.14 -12.42
C LEU A 192 -12.81 -19.25 -13.08
N SER A 193 -12.45 -18.15 -12.42
CA SER A 193 -11.19 -17.45 -12.66
C SER A 193 -9.99 -18.36 -12.35
N ASP A 194 -8.78 -17.97 -12.75
CA ASP A 194 -7.60 -18.75 -12.40
C ASP A 194 -7.31 -18.72 -10.88
N ALA A 195 -7.57 -17.59 -10.20
CA ALA A 195 -7.46 -17.50 -8.74
C ALA A 195 -8.49 -18.40 -8.03
N ALA A 196 -9.73 -18.46 -8.51
CA ALA A 196 -10.76 -19.32 -7.95
C ALA A 196 -10.44 -20.82 -8.15
N LYS A 197 -9.78 -21.21 -9.26
CA LYS A 197 -9.31 -22.60 -9.47
C LYS A 197 -8.24 -23.02 -8.47
N GLU A 198 -7.34 -22.12 -8.08
CA GLU A 198 -6.31 -22.40 -7.08
C GLU A 198 -6.95 -22.62 -5.69
N GLN A 199 -7.90 -21.76 -5.32
CA GLN A 199 -8.68 -21.85 -4.08
C GLN A 199 -9.61 -23.07 -4.01
N LEU A 200 -10.05 -23.64 -5.14
CA LEU A 200 -11.01 -24.77 -5.16
C LEU A 200 -10.50 -26.01 -4.41
N SER A 201 -9.18 -26.15 -4.22
CA SER A 201 -8.59 -27.23 -3.44
C SER A 201 -8.84 -27.14 -1.92
N GLU A 202 -9.39 -26.02 -1.45
CA GLU A 202 -9.73 -25.74 -0.05
C GLU A 202 -11.23 -25.98 0.24
N ILE A 203 -12.01 -26.49 -0.73
CA ILE A 203 -13.47 -26.66 -0.66
C ILE A 203 -13.86 -28.12 -0.99
N GLU A 204 -14.70 -28.74 -0.16
CA GLU A 204 -15.27 -30.08 -0.37
C GLU A 204 -16.75 -30.00 -0.81
N GLU A 205 -17.24 -31.01 -1.54
CA GLU A 205 -18.65 -31.10 -1.92
C GLU A 205 -19.57 -31.08 -0.69
N ALA A 206 -20.68 -30.35 -0.79
CA ALA A 206 -21.62 -30.00 0.28
C ALA A 206 -21.15 -28.93 1.29
N ASP A 207 -19.99 -28.30 1.10
CA ASP A 207 -19.61 -27.10 1.86
C ASP A 207 -20.51 -25.89 1.51
N GLU A 208 -20.87 -25.11 2.54
CA GLU A 208 -21.46 -23.78 2.37
C GLU A 208 -20.34 -22.78 2.09
N ILE A 209 -20.41 -22.11 0.95
CA ILE A 209 -19.36 -21.23 0.43
C ILE A 209 -19.88 -19.82 0.18
N LYS A 210 -19.04 -18.83 0.47
CA LYS A 210 -19.23 -17.42 0.12
C LYS A 210 -18.22 -17.03 -0.95
N PHE A 211 -18.65 -16.33 -1.99
CA PHE A 211 -17.80 -16.07 -3.15
C PHE A 211 -18.07 -14.70 -3.79
N LEU A 212 -17.05 -14.15 -4.44
CA LEU A 212 -17.17 -12.99 -5.32
C LEU A 212 -17.34 -13.48 -6.76
N TYR A 213 -18.33 -12.97 -7.48
CA TYR A 213 -18.51 -13.29 -8.90
C TYR A 213 -18.79 -12.04 -9.75
N THR A 214 -18.55 -12.17 -11.05
CA THR A 214 -18.97 -11.22 -12.08
C THR A 214 -20.02 -11.87 -12.99
N LYS A 215 -20.81 -11.04 -13.65
CA LYS A 215 -21.84 -11.47 -14.61
C LYS A 215 -21.67 -10.73 -15.94
N SER A 216 -21.61 -11.47 -17.03
CA SER A 216 -21.46 -10.93 -18.39
C SER A 216 -22.80 -10.60 -19.06
N ASP A 217 -22.75 -9.84 -20.16
CA ASP A 217 -23.91 -9.48 -21.01
C ASP A 217 -24.74 -10.68 -21.51
N ILE A 218 -24.16 -11.89 -21.52
CA ILE A 218 -24.83 -13.14 -21.92
C ILE A 218 -25.27 -13.98 -20.73
N GLU A 219 -25.38 -13.38 -19.54
CA GLU A 219 -25.78 -13.98 -18.27
C GLU A 219 -24.83 -15.08 -17.74
N GLN A 220 -23.68 -15.32 -18.40
CA GLN A 220 -22.64 -16.20 -17.87
C GLN A 220 -22.00 -15.57 -16.63
N MET A 221 -21.93 -16.35 -15.55
CA MET A 221 -21.34 -15.97 -14.27
C MET A 221 -19.94 -16.58 -14.10
N THR A 222 -19.02 -15.79 -13.55
CA THR A 222 -17.63 -16.20 -13.28
C THR A 222 -17.28 -15.89 -11.84
N ILE A 223 -16.85 -16.88 -11.07
CA ILE A 223 -16.33 -16.67 -9.71
C ILE A 223 -14.89 -16.18 -9.81
N GLU A 224 -14.64 -15.03 -9.20
CA GLU A 224 -13.34 -14.37 -9.16
C GLU A 224 -12.49 -14.91 -8.00
N LYS A 225 -13.12 -15.14 -6.84
CA LYS A 225 -12.51 -15.74 -5.64
C LYS A 225 -13.57 -16.25 -4.65
N PHE A 226 -13.17 -17.18 -3.80
CA PHE A 226 -13.90 -17.60 -2.60
C PHE A 226 -13.44 -16.80 -1.37
N TYR A 227 -14.33 -16.68 -0.39
CA TYR A 227 -14.06 -16.15 0.95
C TYR A 227 -14.09 -17.30 1.95
N PHE A 228 -13.05 -17.38 2.77
CA PHE A 228 -12.90 -18.39 3.82
C PHE A 228 -12.91 -17.71 5.18
N ASP A 229 -13.75 -18.20 6.09
CA ASP A 229 -13.74 -17.79 7.49
C ASP A 229 -12.50 -18.42 8.18
N ASN A 230 -11.63 -17.57 8.75
CA ASN A 230 -10.39 -17.98 9.45
C ASN A 230 -10.56 -17.97 10.98
#